data_AF-A0A2G5TR17-F1
#
_entry.id   AF-A0A2G5TR17-F1
#
_cell.length_a   1.000
_cell.length_b   1.000
_cell.length_c   1.000
_cell.angle_alpha   90.00
_cell.angle_beta   90.00
_cell.angle_gamma   90.00
#
_symmetry.space_group_name_H-M   'P 1'
#
loop_
_entity.id
_entity.type
_entity.pdbx_description
1 polymer ?
#
loop_
_entity_poly.entity_id
_entity_poly.type
_entity_poly.pdbx_seq_one_letter_code
_entity_poly.pdbx_strand_id
1 'polypeptide(L)'
;MSSLIEMPELVMEKIVEFSDFKSVLTLRQVCCDIRNFIDDLNDSKLPDSKFERITLIANNSQDSIIPIYQNQNDSQKHYYCGKAVLEVSMEKR
;
A
#
# COMPACT_ATOMS: atom_id res chain seq x y z
N MET A 1 5.64 -18.18 21.82
CA MET A 1 5.05 -18.06 20.47
C MET A 1 6.00 -17.21 19.68
N SER A 2 6.48 -17.69 18.53
CA SER A 2 7.43 -16.94 17.71
C SER A 2 6.69 -15.86 16.93
N SER A 3 7.17 -14.62 16.99
CA SER A 3 6.60 -13.50 16.23
C SER A 3 7.29 -13.36 14.88
N LEU A 4 6.57 -12.85 13.88
CA LEU A 4 7.12 -12.52 12.57
C LEU A 4 8.30 -11.53 12.69
N ILE A 5 8.23 -10.58 13.62
CA ILE A 5 9.26 -9.56 13.86
C ILE A 5 10.56 -10.13 14.45
N GLU A 6 10.52 -11.32 15.04
CA GLU A 6 11.70 -11.97 15.62
C GLU A 6 12.53 -12.70 14.55
N MET A 7 12.02 -12.79 13.33
CA MET A 7 12.76 -13.35 12.20
C MET A 7 13.89 -12.41 11.79
N PRO A 8 15.04 -12.94 11.31
CA PRO A 8 16.11 -12.10 10.79
C PRO A 8 15.63 -11.18 9.67
N GLU A 9 16.18 -9.96 9.60
CA GLU A 9 15.81 -8.95 8.59
C GLU A 9 15.83 -9.50 7.17
N LEU A 10 16.83 -10.31 6.82
CA LEU A 10 16.94 -10.94 5.49
C LEU A 10 15.72 -11.82 5.15
N VAL A 11 15.11 -12.48 6.14
CA VAL A 11 13.92 -13.29 5.94
C VAL A 11 12.69 -12.40 5.76
N MET A 12 12.58 -11.34 6.57
CA MET A 12 11.50 -10.36 6.46
C MET A 12 11.51 -9.64 5.12
N GLU A 13 12.71 -9.26 4.64
CA GLU A 13 12.92 -8.67 3.32
C GLU A 13 12.44 -9.64 2.23
N LYS A 14 12.82 -10.92 2.32
CA LYS A 14 12.36 -11.93 1.35
C LYS A 14 10.86 -12.13 1.37
N ILE A 15 10.22 -12.08 2.53
CA ILE A 15 8.76 -12.15 2.63
C ILE A 15 8.12 -10.98 1.88
N VAL A 16 8.63 -9.76 2.04
CA VAL A 16 8.15 -8.57 1.33
C VAL A 16 8.39 -8.69 -0.18
N GLU A 17 9.59 -9.14 -0.60
CA GLU A 17 9.97 -9.30 -2.01
C GLU A 17 9.09 -10.34 -2.75
N PHE A 18 8.70 -11.42 -2.06
CA PHE A 18 7.81 -12.45 -2.63
C PHE A 18 6.32 -12.14 -2.47
N SER A 19 5.96 -11.09 -1.74
CA SER A 19 4.58 -10.65 -1.59
C SER A 19 4.13 -9.83 -2.79
N ASP A 20 2.82 -9.85 -3.10
CA ASP A 20 2.26 -8.87 -4.03
C ASP A 20 2.08 -7.52 -3.33
N PHE A 21 1.98 -6.46 -4.12
CA PHE A 21 1.82 -5.09 -3.61
C PHE A 21 0.66 -4.96 -2.61
N LYS A 22 -0.45 -5.65 -2.86
CA LYS A 22 -1.62 -5.68 -1.97
C LYS A 22 -1.31 -6.34 -0.62
N SER A 23 -0.60 -7.46 -0.62
CA SER A 23 -0.20 -8.11 0.64
C SER A 23 0.77 -7.23 1.42
N VAL A 24 1.69 -6.52 0.76
CA VAL A 24 2.60 -5.57 1.43
C VAL A 24 1.82 -4.43 2.10
N LEU A 25 0.83 -3.85 1.42
CA LEU A 25 -0.05 -2.84 2.04
C LEU A 25 -0.80 -3.40 3.24
N THR A 26 -1.23 -4.66 3.18
CA THR A 26 -1.92 -5.33 4.28
C THR A 26 -0.98 -5.56 5.46
N LEU A 27 0.25 -6.04 5.22
CA LEU A 27 1.29 -6.23 6.24
C LEU A 27 1.58 -4.92 6.99
N ARG A 28 1.63 -3.81 6.26
CA ARG A 28 1.84 -2.46 6.81
C ARG A 28 0.73 -1.98 7.77
N GLN A 29 -0.45 -2.60 7.71
CA GLN A 29 -1.58 -2.31 8.62
C GLN A 29 -1.59 -3.18 9.88
N VAL A 30 -0.82 -4.27 9.93
CA VAL A 30 -0.88 -5.24 11.04
C VAL A 30 -0.32 -4.67 12.35
N CYS A 31 0.91 -4.15 12.34
CA CYS A 31 1.52 -3.52 13.52
C CYS A 31 2.52 -2.42 13.14
N CYS A 32 2.92 -1.62 14.14
CA CYS A 32 3.87 -0.53 13.94
C CYS A 32 5.26 -1.01 13.52
N ASP A 33 5.73 -2.14 14.06
CA ASP A 33 7.09 -2.62 13.78
C ASP A 33 7.24 -3.12 12.33
N ILE A 34 6.25 -3.88 11.83
CA ILE A 34 6.22 -4.31 10.42
C ILE A 34 6.10 -3.09 9.51
N ARG A 35 5.32 -2.08 9.90
CA ARG A 35 5.21 -0.84 9.13
C ARG A 35 6.55 -0.12 9.02
N ASN A 36 7.24 0.08 10.14
CA ASN A 36 8.54 0.74 10.16
C ASN A 36 9.55 -0.06 9.33
N PHE A 37 9.59 -1.39 9.50
CA PHE A 37 10.44 -2.26 8.70
C PHE A 37 10.19 -2.11 7.18
N ILE A 38 8.92 -2.13 6.76
CA ILE A 38 8.56 -1.96 5.34
C ILE A 38 8.90 -0.54 4.85
N ASP A 39 8.68 0.49 5.66
CA ASP A 39 8.94 1.89 5.31
C ASP A 39 10.45 2.20 5.24
N ASP A 40 11.28 1.45 5.96
CA ASP A 40 12.75 1.55 5.93
C ASP A 40 13.41 0.73 4.80
N LEU A 41 12.67 -0.16 4.13
CA LEU A 41 13.18 -0.94 3.00
C LEU A 41 13.49 -0.04 1.79
N ASN A 42 14.53 -0.40 1.04
CA ASN A 42 14.82 0.20 -0.25
C ASN A 42 13.71 -0.15 -1.26
N ASP A 43 13.27 0.84 -2.05
CA ASP A 43 12.27 0.69 -3.13
C ASP A 43 12.53 -0.51 -4.04
N SER A 44 13.79 -0.88 -4.29
CA SER A 44 14.14 -2.06 -5.10
C SER A 44 13.69 -3.41 -4.52
N LYS A 45 13.34 -3.46 -3.24
CA LYS A 45 12.86 -4.65 -2.52
C LYS A 45 11.34 -4.71 -2.43
N LEU A 46 10.67 -3.61 -2.74
CA LEU A 46 9.22 -3.56 -2.73
C LEU A 46 8.67 -4.11 -4.05
N PRO A 47 7.59 -4.89 -4.01
CA PRO A 47 6.98 -5.41 -5.23
C PRO A 47 6.38 -4.27 -6.06
N ASP A 48 6.51 -4.37 -7.38
CA ASP A 48 5.83 -3.47 -8.30
C ASP A 48 4.32 -3.57 -8.09
N SER A 49 3.67 -2.41 -8.01
CA SER A 49 2.23 -2.29 -7.91
C SER A 49 1.48 -2.92 -9.08
N LYS A 50 2.12 -2.97 -10.27
CA LYS A 50 1.52 -3.41 -11.54
C LYS A 50 0.19 -2.71 -11.86
N PHE A 51 -0.07 -1.54 -11.27
CA PHE A 51 -1.25 -0.76 -11.61
C PHE A 51 -0.98 0.04 -12.87
N GLU A 52 -1.97 0.08 -13.76
CA GLU A 52 -1.90 0.93 -14.96
C GLU A 52 -2.55 2.28 -14.74
N ARG A 53 -3.57 2.30 -13.87
CA ARG A 53 -4.37 3.50 -13.63
C ARG A 53 -4.75 3.62 -12.17
N ILE A 54 -4.49 4.81 -11.64
CA ILE A 54 -5.01 5.28 -10.36
C ILE A 54 -6.05 6.36 -10.68
N THR A 55 -7.26 6.19 -10.16
CA THR A 55 -8.35 7.16 -10.33
C THR A 55 -8.79 7.66 -8.96
N LEU A 56 -8.86 8.98 -8.81
CA LEU A 56 -9.38 9.62 -7.60
C LEU A 56 -10.79 10.13 -7.90
N ILE A 57 -11.79 9.64 -7.18
CA ILE A 57 -13.16 10.15 -7.27
C ILE A 57 -13.44 10.99 -6.03
N ALA A 58 -13.65 12.29 -6.23
CA ALA A 58 -14.16 13.18 -5.20
C ALA A 58 -15.68 13.07 -5.15
N ASN A 59 -16.21 12.69 -3.98
CA ASN A 59 -17.65 12.69 -3.76
C ASN A 59 -18.07 13.95 -2.98
N ASN A 60 -18.60 14.93 -3.71
CA ASN A 60 -18.98 16.25 -3.18
C ASN A 60 -20.12 16.22 -2.15
N SER A 61 -20.77 15.06 -1.92
CA SER A 61 -21.79 14.91 -0.89
C SER A 61 -21.28 14.42 0.45
N GLN A 62 -20.04 13.90 0.53
CA GLN A 62 -19.51 13.25 1.74
C GLN A 62 -18.04 13.60 2.05
N ASP A 63 -17.47 14.62 1.38
CA ASP A 63 -16.06 15.04 1.50
C ASP A 63 -15.08 13.85 1.45
N SER A 64 -15.43 12.83 0.66
CA SER A 64 -14.67 11.60 0.58
C SER A 64 -13.94 11.51 -0.75
N ILE A 65 -12.62 11.29 -0.69
CA ILE A 65 -11.81 10.93 -1.85
C ILE A 65 -11.68 9.41 -1.84
N ILE A 66 -12.13 8.77 -2.92
CA ILE A 66 -12.04 7.32 -3.09
C ILE A 66 -10.96 7.02 -4.12
N PRO A 67 -9.79 6.49 -3.71
CA PRO A 67 -8.80 5.97 -4.65
C PRO A 67 -9.26 4.62 -5.21
N ILE A 68 -9.21 4.49 -6.53
CA ILE A 68 -9.53 3.27 -7.28
C ILE A 68 -8.31 2.88 -8.10
N TYR A 69 -7.89 1.63 -7.96
CA TYR A 69 -6.77 1.03 -8.67
C TYR A 69 -7.28 0.06 -9.73
N GLN A 70 -6.66 0.07 -10.92
CA GLN A 70 -7.02 -0.82 -12.03
C GLN A 70 -5.77 -1.43 -12.66
N ASN A 71 -5.88 -2.71 -13.04
CA ASN A 71 -4.90 -3.50 -13.77
C ASN A 71 -5.59 -4.15 -14.98
N GLN A 72 -4.89 -4.35 -16.11
CA GLN A 72 -5.36 -5.03 -17.33
C GLN A 72 -6.17 -6.30 -17.10
N ASN A 73 -5.83 -7.09 -16.07
CA ASN A 73 -6.42 -8.41 -15.84
C ASN A 73 -7.36 -8.49 -14.64
N ASP A 74 -7.51 -7.41 -13.87
CA ASP A 74 -8.30 -7.45 -12.65
C ASP A 74 -9.76 -7.05 -12.94
N SER A 75 -10.66 -8.04 -12.92
CA SER A 75 -12.10 -7.80 -13.03
C SER A 75 -12.67 -7.12 -11.77
N GLN A 76 -11.89 -7.05 -10.68
CA GLN A 76 -12.30 -6.54 -9.38
C GLN A 76 -11.73 -5.14 -9.13
N LYS A 77 -12.62 -4.15 -8.98
CA LYS A 77 -12.27 -2.82 -8.48
C LYS A 77 -12.00 -2.92 -6.98
N HIS A 78 -10.78 -2.61 -6.57
CA HIS A 78 -10.37 -2.67 -5.17
C HIS A 78 -10.45 -1.30 -4.51
N TYR A 79 -11.20 -1.23 -3.42
CA TYR A 79 -11.37 -0.04 -2.59
C TYR A 79 -10.51 -0.18 -1.33
N TYR A 80 -9.47 0.63 -1.18
CA TYR A 80 -8.72 0.70 0.06
C TYR A 80 -9.27 1.85 0.90
N CYS A 81 -10.15 1.52 1.85
CA CYS A 81 -10.58 2.44 2.88
C CYS A 81 -9.53 2.45 4.00
N GLY A 82 -8.39 3.08 3.74
CA GLY A 82 -7.76 3.88 4.78
C GLY A 82 -8.47 5.23 4.74
N LYS A 83 -8.76 5.83 5.89
CA LYS A 83 -9.23 7.22 5.99
C LYS A 83 -8.10 8.16 5.54
N ALA A 84 -7.73 8.10 4.26
CA ALA A 84 -6.70 8.93 3.67
C ALA A 84 -7.41 10.22 3.23
N VAL A 85 -7.43 11.19 4.14
CA VAL A 85 -7.49 12.60 3.74
C VAL A 85 -6.21 12.83 2.95
N LEU A 86 -6.27 12.63 1.63
CA LEU A 86 -5.23 13.05 0.71
C LEU A 86 -5.34 14.57 0.58
N GLU A 87 -4.63 15.31 1.43
CA GLU A 87 -4.32 16.71 1.17
C GLU A 87 -3.35 16.76 -0.02
N VAL A 88 -3.91 16.77 -1.24
CA VAL A 88 -3.15 17.10 -2.44
C VAL A 88 -3.02 18.62 -2.47
N SER A 89 -1.96 19.15 -1.85
CA SER A 89 -1.56 20.54 -2.04
C SER A 89 -1.08 20.72 -3.48
N MET A 90 -1.98 21.14 -4.36
CA MET A 90 -1.63 21.61 -5.69
C MET A 90 -0.95 22.98 -5.52
N GLU A 91 0.38 22.99 -5.41
CA GLU A 91 1.18 24.22 -5.57
C GLU A 91 0.87 24.78 -6.98
N LYS A 92 0.06 25.85 -7.03
CA LYS A 92 -0.19 26.59 -8.26
C LYS A 92 1.09 27.31 -8.64
N ARG A 93 1.53 27.07 -9.88
CA ARG A 93 2.50 27.93 -10.57
C ARG A 93 2.06 29.39 -10.58
#